data_AF-A0A9E4HLE3-F1
#
_entry.id   AF-A0A9E4HLE3-F1
#
_cell.length_a   1.000
_cell.length_b   1.000
_cell.length_c   1.000
_cell.angle_alpha   90.00
_cell.angle_beta   90.00
_cell.angle_gamma   90.00
#
_symmetry.space_group_name_H-M   'P 1'
#
loop_
_entity.id
_entity.type
_entity.pdbx_description
1 polymer ?
#
loop_
_entity_poly.entity_id
_entity_poly.type
_entity_poly.pdbx_seq_one_letter_code
_entity_poly.pdbx_strand_id
1 'polypeptide(L)'
;MGMIEALVATLTVVVIVVAERARRDRRHQHREQQIALLLASVGPAVARADGRELLGWRRVAGTLRGLLPEAVREIERRTGAPFPFPPEVVEDAHARWTADWLAWERAHDIRFRQRTSALEAELRESGDLGTAAGQARLAALDDEKLQDYQRRYEEYVRVGRELAALAGGGGDPPAGDPSLAPDRAP
;
A
#
# COMPACT_ATOMS: atom_id res chain seq x y z
N MET A 1 -23.02 28.39 -63.25
CA MET A 1 -23.73 27.73 -62.13
C MET A 1 -22.77 26.92 -61.23
N GLY A 2 -21.79 26.17 -61.76
CA GLY A 2 -20.89 25.33 -60.93
C GLY A 2 -19.85 26.03 -60.03
N MET A 3 -19.56 27.33 -60.24
CA MET A 3 -18.54 28.02 -59.41
C MET A 3 -19.04 28.33 -58.00
N ILE A 4 -20.32 28.70 -57.86
CA ILE A 4 -20.94 29.02 -56.58
C ILE A 4 -21.09 27.74 -55.74
N GLU A 5 -21.50 26.63 -56.37
CA GLU A 5 -21.61 25.32 -55.72
C GLU A 5 -20.24 24.81 -55.23
N ALA A 6 -19.18 24.95 -56.03
CA ALA A 6 -17.83 24.58 -55.63
C ALA A 6 -17.31 25.43 -54.44
N LEU A 7 -17.64 26.72 -54.41
CA LEU A 7 -17.24 27.63 -53.35
C LEU A 7 -17.98 27.32 -52.03
N VAL A 8 -19.28 27.03 -52.10
CA VAL A 8 -20.09 26.59 -50.95
C VAL A 8 -19.60 25.24 -50.40
N ALA A 9 -19.30 24.28 -51.29
CA ALA A 9 -18.76 22.98 -50.89
C ALA A 9 -17.42 23.11 -50.16
N THR A 10 -16.52 23.94 -50.70
CA THR A 10 -15.20 24.19 -50.08
C THR A 10 -15.35 24.84 -48.70
N LEU A 11 -16.24 25.82 -48.57
CA LEU A 11 -16.48 26.52 -47.31
C LEU A 11 -17.07 25.59 -46.24
N THR A 12 -17.92 24.65 -46.65
CA THR A 12 -18.50 23.63 -45.76
C THR A 12 -17.42 22.67 -45.25
N VAL A 13 -16.52 22.21 -46.12
CA VAL A 13 -15.38 21.36 -45.72
C VAL A 13 -14.48 22.09 -44.72
N VAL A 14 -14.17 23.36 -44.96
CA VAL A 14 -13.35 24.17 -44.04
C VAL A 14 -14.01 24.30 -42.66
N VAL A 15 -15.32 24.58 -42.62
CA VAL A 15 -16.08 24.67 -41.35
C VAL A 15 -16.05 23.34 -40.59
N ILE A 16 -16.23 22.21 -41.27
CA ILE A 16 -16.15 20.88 -40.66
C ILE A 16 -14.76 20.63 -40.08
N VAL A 17 -13.70 20.90 -40.84
CA VAL A 17 -12.30 20.71 -40.38
C VAL A 17 -11.99 21.60 -39.17
N VAL A 18 -12.41 22.86 -39.18
CA VAL A 18 -12.21 23.80 -38.06
C VAL A 18 -13.01 23.35 -36.83
N ALA A 19 -14.26 22.91 -37.01
CA ALA A 19 -15.09 22.41 -35.91
C ALA A 19 -14.51 21.11 -35.31
N GLU A 20 -13.98 20.20 -36.13
CA GLU A 20 -13.27 19.02 -35.64
C GLU A 20 -12.01 19.39 -34.87
N ARG A 21 -11.23 20.36 -35.38
CA ARG A 21 -10.01 20.80 -34.71
C ARG A 21 -10.31 21.46 -33.37
N ALA A 22 -11.31 22.35 -33.31
CA ALA A 22 -11.75 22.94 -32.05
C ALA A 22 -12.29 21.89 -31.06
N ARG A 23 -12.99 20.85 -31.55
CA ARG A 23 -13.43 19.72 -30.71
C ARG A 23 -12.25 18.91 -30.19
N ARG A 24 -11.23 18.67 -31.03
CA ARG A 24 -9.99 17.99 -30.61
C ARG A 24 -9.26 18.81 -29.54
N ASP A 25 -9.09 20.11 -29.76
CA ASP A 25 -8.39 21.00 -28.82
C ASP A 25 -9.09 21.05 -27.46
N ARG A 26 -10.42 21.16 -27.43
CA ARG A 26 -11.19 21.09 -26.17
C ARG A 26 -11.04 19.75 -25.47
N ARG A 27 -11.04 18.63 -26.20
CA ARG A 27 -10.82 17.29 -25.63
C ARG A 27 -9.40 17.16 -25.07
N HIS A 28 -8.40 17.73 -25.74
CA HIS A 28 -7.03 17.78 -25.26
C HIS A 28 -6.93 18.60 -23.97
N GLN A 29 -7.46 19.82 -23.95
CA GLN A 29 -7.46 20.68 -22.75
C GLN A 29 -8.17 20.03 -21.57
N HIS A 30 -9.35 19.43 -21.80
CA HIS A 30 -10.08 18.75 -20.74
C HIS A 30 -9.28 17.56 -20.18
N ARG A 31 -8.60 16.81 -21.03
CA ARG A 31 -7.73 15.70 -20.61
C ARG A 31 -6.52 16.20 -19.82
N GLU A 32 -5.88 17.28 -20.25
CA GLU A 32 -4.77 17.88 -19.50
C GLU A 32 -5.21 18.35 -18.12
N GLN A 33 -6.40 18.94 -17.99
CA GLN A 33 -6.98 19.29 -16.70
C GLN A 33 -7.24 18.06 -15.82
N GLN A 34 -7.78 16.98 -16.39
CA GLN A 34 -7.97 15.72 -15.66
C GLN A 34 -6.64 15.14 -15.17
N ILE A 35 -5.61 15.13 -16.02
CA ILE A 35 -4.26 14.67 -15.65
C ILE A 35 -3.68 15.53 -14.54
N ALA A 36 -3.75 16.86 -14.68
CA ALA A 36 -3.26 17.79 -13.66
C ALA A 36 -3.98 17.57 -12.32
N LEU A 37 -5.30 17.39 -12.34
CA LEU A 37 -6.09 17.09 -11.15
C LEU A 37 -5.66 15.77 -10.50
N LEU A 38 -5.48 14.71 -11.29
CA LEU A 38 -5.04 13.41 -10.80
C LEU A 38 -3.65 13.47 -10.18
N LEU A 39 -2.70 14.13 -10.84
CA LEU A 39 -1.34 14.28 -10.33
C LEU A 39 -1.30 15.15 -9.07
N ALA A 40 -2.10 16.22 -9.00
CA ALA A 40 -2.15 17.10 -7.84
C ALA A 40 -2.84 16.46 -6.61
N SER A 41 -3.86 15.62 -6.83
CA SER A 41 -4.65 15.03 -5.73
C SER A 41 -4.16 13.66 -5.29
N VAL A 42 -3.82 12.77 -6.24
CA VAL A 42 -3.53 11.36 -5.94
C VAL A 42 -2.04 11.15 -5.67
N GLY A 43 -1.16 11.76 -6.48
CA GLY A 43 0.29 11.57 -6.37
C GLY A 43 0.83 11.84 -4.96
N PRO A 44 0.61 13.03 -4.38
CA PRO A 44 1.09 13.35 -3.04
C PRO A 44 0.46 12.52 -1.92
N ALA A 45 -0.79 12.06 -2.10
CA ALA A 45 -1.48 11.24 -1.10
C ALA A 45 -0.91 9.83 -1.09
N VAL A 46 -0.70 9.23 -2.27
CA VAL A 46 -0.14 7.90 -2.44
C VAL A 46 1.34 7.85 -2.05
N ALA A 47 2.12 8.88 -2.37
CA ALA A 47 3.55 8.94 -2.02
C ALA A 47 3.82 8.95 -0.50
N ARG A 48 2.86 9.45 0.31
CA ARG A 48 2.99 9.51 1.77
C ARG A 48 2.30 8.36 2.50
N ALA A 49 1.51 7.56 1.78
CA ALA A 49 0.70 6.52 2.39
C ALA A 49 1.58 5.47 3.08
N ASP A 50 1.13 5.01 4.25
CA ASP A 50 1.68 3.80 4.86
C ASP A 50 1.24 2.54 4.10
N GLY A 51 1.76 1.37 4.49
CA GLY A 51 1.44 0.11 3.81
C GLY A 51 -0.06 -0.20 3.76
N ARG A 52 -0.83 0.07 4.84
CA ARG A 52 -2.27 -0.21 4.88
C ARG A 52 -3.06 0.81 4.07
N GLU A 53 -2.70 2.08 4.19
CA GLU A 53 -3.31 3.17 3.44
C GLU A 53 -3.14 2.96 1.93
N LEU A 54 -1.94 2.55 1.50
CA LEU A 54 -1.66 2.26 0.09
C LEU A 54 -2.54 1.12 -0.45
N LEU A 55 -2.78 0.07 0.36
CA LEU A 55 -3.71 -1.01 0.00
C LEU A 55 -5.16 -0.51 -0.08
N GLY A 56 -5.57 0.42 0.79
CA GLY A 56 -6.86 1.09 0.73
C GLY A 56 -7.08 1.84 -0.59
N TRP A 57 -6.02 2.44 -1.14
CA TRP A 57 -6.06 3.13 -2.44
C TRP A 57 -6.34 2.20 -3.62
N ARG A 58 -6.19 0.87 -3.49
CA ARG A 58 -6.39 -0.09 -4.60
C ARG A 58 -7.80 0.00 -5.20
N ARG A 59 -8.82 0.18 -4.36
CA ARG A 59 -10.21 0.36 -4.82
C ARG A 59 -10.40 1.68 -5.57
N VAL A 60 -9.76 2.74 -5.09
CA VAL A 60 -9.81 4.07 -5.72
C VAL A 60 -9.09 4.02 -7.07
N ALA A 61 -7.93 3.38 -7.15
CA ALA A 61 -7.20 3.18 -8.40
C ALA A 61 -8.04 2.46 -9.47
N GLY A 62 -8.77 1.40 -9.07
CA GLY A 62 -9.72 0.72 -9.97
C GLY A 62 -10.84 1.64 -10.48
N THR A 63 -11.38 2.48 -9.59
CA THR A 63 -12.42 3.46 -9.93
C THR A 63 -11.88 4.53 -10.88
N LEU A 64 -10.68 5.07 -10.63
CA LEU A 64 -10.02 6.05 -11.49
C LEU A 64 -9.76 5.49 -12.89
N ARG A 65 -9.29 4.24 -12.98
CA ARG A 65 -9.05 3.58 -14.27
C ARG A 65 -10.34 3.33 -15.05
N GLY A 66 -11.47 3.09 -14.37
CA GLY A 66 -12.78 2.96 -15.00
C GLY A 66 -13.38 4.30 -15.46
N LEU A 67 -13.26 5.35 -14.66
CA LEU A 67 -13.85 6.67 -14.95
C LEU A 67 -13.01 7.51 -15.93
N LEU A 68 -11.69 7.44 -15.81
CA LEU A 68 -10.75 8.29 -16.54
C LEU A 68 -9.65 7.46 -17.24
N PRO A 69 -10.02 6.45 -18.05
CA PRO A 69 -9.06 5.50 -18.61
C PRO A 69 -7.97 6.19 -19.45
N GLU A 70 -8.30 7.30 -20.12
CA GLU A 70 -7.39 7.89 -21.10
C GLU A 70 -6.38 8.82 -20.44
N ALA A 71 -6.81 9.45 -19.34
CA ALA A 71 -5.94 10.23 -18.48
C ALA A 71 -4.95 9.31 -17.76
N VAL A 72 -5.39 8.17 -17.24
CA VAL A 72 -4.52 7.17 -16.60
C VAL A 72 -3.50 6.61 -17.60
N ARG A 73 -3.94 6.16 -18.79
CA ARG A 73 -3.05 5.65 -19.84
C ARG A 73 -2.03 6.69 -20.30
N GLU A 74 -2.44 7.96 -20.37
CA GLU A 74 -1.54 9.06 -20.72
C GLU A 74 -0.47 9.27 -19.64
N ILE A 75 -0.84 9.25 -18.36
CA ILE A 75 0.09 9.36 -17.24
C ILE A 75 1.10 8.21 -17.31
N GLU A 76 0.62 6.97 -17.38
CA GLU A 76 1.48 5.77 -17.43
C GLU A 76 2.45 5.78 -18.62
N ARG A 77 2.00 6.26 -19.78
CA ARG A 77 2.88 6.41 -20.95
C ARG A 77 3.94 7.49 -20.75
N ARG A 78 3.61 8.59 -20.07
CA ARG A 78 4.55 9.69 -19.82
C ARG A 78 5.56 9.37 -18.71
N THR A 79 5.13 8.67 -17.67
CA THR A 79 5.97 8.32 -16.53
C THR A 79 6.71 7.00 -16.72
N GLY A 80 6.20 6.11 -17.58
CA GLY A 80 6.72 4.76 -17.75
C GLY A 80 6.36 3.81 -16.59
N ALA A 81 5.49 4.24 -15.67
CA ALA A 81 5.15 3.49 -14.45
C ALA A 81 3.63 3.36 -14.26
N PRO A 82 3.13 2.28 -13.63
CA PRO A 82 1.72 2.13 -13.32
C PRO A 82 1.20 3.28 -12.44
N PHE A 83 0.02 3.81 -12.77
CA PHE A 83 -0.63 4.82 -11.96
C PHE A 83 -1.79 4.19 -11.15
N PRO A 84 -1.97 4.54 -9.86
CA PRO A 84 -1.20 5.51 -9.07
C PRO A 84 -0.02 4.91 -8.29
N PHE A 85 0.34 3.65 -8.55
CA PHE A 85 1.33 2.90 -7.78
C PHE A 85 2.63 2.70 -8.59
N PRO A 86 3.47 3.73 -8.72
CA PRO A 86 4.79 3.53 -9.31
C PRO A 86 5.62 2.63 -8.38
N PRO A 87 6.53 1.80 -8.92
CA PRO A 87 7.28 0.80 -8.13
C PRO A 87 7.97 1.41 -6.91
N GLU A 88 8.55 2.60 -7.05
CA GLU A 88 9.29 3.29 -6.00
C GLU A 88 8.39 3.60 -4.80
N VAL A 89 7.12 3.97 -5.03
CA VAL A 89 6.17 4.24 -3.95
C VAL A 89 5.78 2.96 -3.21
N VAL A 90 5.63 1.85 -3.95
CA VAL A 90 5.29 0.55 -3.35
C VAL A 90 6.48 0.01 -2.55
N GLU A 91 7.69 0.12 -3.07
CA GLU A 91 8.93 -0.27 -2.39
C GLU A 91 9.15 0.57 -1.13
N ASP A 92 8.99 1.88 -1.21
CA ASP A 92 9.10 2.78 -0.06
C ASP A 92 8.07 2.45 1.03
N ALA A 93 6.82 2.17 0.65
CA ALA A 93 5.78 1.75 1.59
C ALA A 93 6.09 0.39 2.22
N HIS A 94 6.62 -0.56 1.44
CA HIS A 94 7.05 -1.86 1.94
C HIS A 94 8.24 -1.72 2.92
N ALA A 95 9.21 -0.87 2.61
CA ALA A 95 10.35 -0.61 3.47
C ALA A 95 9.92 0.00 4.81
N ARG A 96 9.02 0.99 4.79
CA ARG A 96 8.42 1.56 6.01
C ARG A 96 7.66 0.50 6.82
N TRP A 97 6.85 -0.32 6.16
CA TRP A 97 6.10 -1.40 6.81
C TRP A 97 7.01 -2.41 7.52
N THR A 98 8.10 -2.82 6.88
CA THR A 98 9.12 -3.70 7.49
C THR A 98 9.82 -3.01 8.67
N ALA A 99 10.16 -1.72 8.53
CA ALA A 99 10.78 -0.97 9.62
C ALA A 99 9.85 -0.87 10.85
N ASP A 100 8.57 -0.62 10.64
CA ASP A 100 7.55 -0.55 11.68
C ASP A 100 7.36 -1.91 12.39
N TRP A 101 7.36 -3.01 11.63
CA TRP A 101 7.34 -4.36 12.20
C TRP A 101 8.54 -4.61 13.11
N LEU A 102 9.76 -4.31 12.65
CA LEU A 102 10.98 -4.51 13.43
C LEU A 102 11.02 -3.62 14.68
N ALA A 103 10.49 -2.40 14.58
CA ALA A 103 10.38 -1.51 15.74
C ALA A 103 9.38 -2.07 16.77
N TRP A 104 8.24 -2.56 16.30
CA TRP A 104 7.23 -3.20 17.15
C TRP A 104 7.78 -4.46 17.83
N GLU A 105 8.49 -5.32 17.09
CA GLU A 105 9.06 -6.58 17.62
C GLU A 105 10.01 -6.32 18.78
N ARG A 106 10.93 -5.36 18.63
CA ARG A 106 11.82 -4.95 19.71
C ARG A 106 11.06 -4.45 20.94
N ALA A 107 10.04 -3.62 20.73
CA ALA A 107 9.23 -3.09 21.82
C ALA A 107 8.42 -4.19 22.53
N HIS A 108 7.87 -5.12 21.76
CA HIS A 108 7.15 -6.30 22.24
C HIS A 108 8.03 -7.16 23.15
N ASP A 109 9.26 -7.46 22.72
CA ASP A 109 10.20 -8.28 23.49
C ASP A 109 10.64 -7.62 24.78
N ILE A 110 10.94 -6.32 24.74
CA ILE A 110 11.28 -5.54 25.94
C ILE A 110 10.11 -5.55 26.92
N ARG A 111 8.89 -5.28 26.44
CA ARG A 111 7.68 -5.25 27.26
C ARG A 111 7.43 -6.60 27.95
N PHE A 112 7.53 -7.71 27.22
CA PHE A 112 7.31 -9.02 27.82
C PHE A 112 8.43 -9.43 28.77
N ARG A 113 9.69 -9.10 28.48
CA ARG A 113 10.79 -9.31 29.43
C ARG A 113 10.54 -8.59 30.76
N GLN A 114 10.11 -7.33 30.71
CA GLN A 114 9.77 -6.56 31.90
C GLN A 114 8.60 -7.18 32.68
N ARG A 115 7.54 -7.64 31.99
CA ARG A 115 6.39 -8.28 32.62
C ARG A 115 6.75 -9.63 33.25
N THR A 116 7.56 -10.44 32.59
CA THR A 116 8.04 -11.71 33.14
C THR A 116 8.86 -11.47 34.40
N SER A 117 9.83 -10.56 34.38
CA SER A 117 10.62 -10.24 35.58
C SER A 117 9.77 -9.69 36.73
N ALA A 118 8.76 -8.86 36.43
CA ALA A 118 7.84 -8.35 37.45
C ALA A 118 6.98 -9.47 38.05
N LEU A 119 6.44 -10.37 37.23
CA LEU A 119 5.65 -11.51 37.69
C LEU A 119 6.50 -12.50 38.51
N GLU A 120 7.74 -12.77 38.08
CA GLU A 120 8.67 -13.60 38.87
C GLU A 120 9.01 -12.97 40.22
N ALA A 121 9.16 -11.66 40.30
CA ALA A 121 9.36 -10.95 41.56
C ALA A 121 8.14 -11.06 42.48
N GLU A 122 6.93 -10.86 41.95
CA GLU A 122 5.67 -11.02 42.68
C GLU A 122 5.48 -12.45 43.21
N LEU A 123 5.74 -13.46 42.37
CA LEU A 123 5.66 -14.87 42.74
C LEU A 123 6.71 -15.23 43.80
N ARG A 124 7.89 -14.61 43.75
CA ARG A 124 8.94 -14.82 44.77
C ARG A 124 8.52 -14.24 46.12
N GLU A 125 7.94 -13.05 46.12
CA GLU A 125 7.48 -12.37 47.34
C GLU A 125 6.31 -13.12 48.01
N SER A 126 5.41 -13.67 47.20
CA SER A 126 4.28 -14.49 47.68
C SER A 126 4.67 -15.94 48.06
N GLY A 127 5.89 -16.39 47.71
CA GLY A 127 6.33 -17.77 47.92
C GLY A 127 5.76 -18.78 46.91
N ASP A 128 5.08 -18.30 45.87
CA ASP A 128 4.48 -19.12 44.81
C ASP A 128 5.44 -19.46 43.66
N LEU A 129 6.67 -18.91 43.69
CA LEU A 129 7.70 -19.17 42.69
C LEU A 129 8.14 -20.65 42.75
N GLY A 130 7.56 -21.47 41.89
CA GLY A 130 7.80 -22.93 41.83
C GLY A 130 6.59 -23.78 42.21
N THR A 131 5.47 -23.17 42.62
CA THR A 131 4.20 -23.89 42.78
C THR A 131 3.53 -24.09 41.43
N ALA A 132 2.60 -25.05 41.36
CA ALA A 132 1.79 -25.27 40.16
C ALA A 132 0.98 -24.01 39.78
N ALA A 133 0.51 -23.25 40.77
CA ALA A 133 -0.20 -21.99 40.55
C ALA A 133 0.72 -20.90 39.96
N GLY A 134 1.93 -20.74 40.50
CA GLY A 134 2.92 -19.81 39.95
C GLY A 134 3.35 -20.18 38.53
N GLN A 135 3.60 -21.46 38.27
CA GLN A 135 3.92 -21.97 36.93
C GLN A 135 2.79 -21.73 35.93
N ALA A 136 1.53 -21.95 36.32
CA ALA A 136 0.38 -21.68 35.47
C ALA A 136 0.27 -20.19 35.11
N ARG A 137 0.59 -19.27 36.03
CA ARG A 137 0.59 -17.82 35.77
C ARG A 137 1.70 -17.42 34.79
N LEU A 138 2.90 -17.99 34.91
CA LEU A 138 4.00 -17.76 33.97
C LEU A 138 3.66 -18.30 32.58
N ALA A 139 3.13 -19.52 32.50
CA ALA A 139 2.71 -20.13 31.24
C ALA A 139 1.60 -19.31 30.54
N ALA A 140 0.66 -18.75 31.30
CA ALA A 140 -0.37 -17.86 30.74
C ALA A 140 0.22 -16.57 30.16
N LEU A 141 1.26 -16.01 30.77
CA LEU A 141 1.97 -14.83 30.25
C LEU A 141 2.75 -15.16 28.96
N ASP A 142 3.36 -16.34 28.90
CA ASP A 142 4.06 -16.81 27.69
C ASP A 142 3.10 -17.09 26.53
N ASP A 143 1.93 -17.66 26.81
CA ASP A 143 0.87 -17.84 25.82
C ASP A 143 0.34 -16.48 25.30
N GLU A 144 0.12 -15.51 26.19
CA GLU A 144 -0.25 -14.14 25.80
C GLU A 144 0.80 -13.51 24.86
N LYS A 145 2.09 -13.69 25.18
CA LYS A 145 3.21 -13.25 24.33
C LYS A 145 3.13 -13.86 22.94
N LEU A 146 2.96 -15.17 22.87
CA LEU A 146 2.92 -15.89 21.60
C LEU A 146 1.73 -15.47 20.75
N GLN A 147 0.54 -15.32 21.35
CA GLN A 147 -0.66 -14.91 20.64
C GLN A 147 -0.58 -13.48 20.09
N ASP A 148 -0.03 -12.54 20.87
CA ASP A 148 0.17 -11.16 20.39
C ASP A 148 1.16 -11.13 19.22
N TYR A 149 2.27 -11.89 19.33
CA TYR A 149 3.24 -12.06 18.26
C TYR A 149 2.64 -12.64 16.99
N GLN A 150 1.94 -13.78 17.09
CA GLN A 150 1.33 -14.45 15.94
C GLN A 150 0.34 -13.54 15.22
N ARG A 151 -0.58 -12.90 15.95
CA ARG A 151 -1.56 -11.99 15.37
C ARG A 151 -0.89 -10.84 14.62
N ARG A 152 0.18 -10.26 15.18
CA ARG A 152 0.87 -9.15 14.53
C ARG A 152 1.71 -9.63 13.34
N TYR A 153 2.32 -10.80 13.44
CA TYR A 153 3.08 -11.41 12.35
C TYR A 153 2.20 -11.74 11.14
N GLU A 154 1.01 -12.31 11.38
CA GLU A 154 0.02 -12.58 10.33
C GLU A 154 -0.36 -11.29 9.59
N GLU A 155 -0.55 -10.19 10.33
CA GLU A 155 -0.81 -8.90 9.73
C GLU A 155 0.38 -8.39 8.91
N TYR A 156 1.60 -8.47 9.46
CA TYR A 156 2.83 -8.10 8.76
C TYR A 156 2.97 -8.83 7.42
N VAL A 157 2.82 -10.16 7.43
CA VAL A 157 2.92 -11.00 6.24
C VAL A 157 1.80 -10.70 5.24
N ARG A 158 0.56 -10.55 5.71
CA ARG A 158 -0.58 -10.25 4.83
C ARG A 158 -0.37 -8.92 4.08
N VAL A 159 -0.06 -7.86 4.81
CA VAL A 159 0.14 -6.52 4.21
C VAL A 159 1.36 -6.54 3.29
N GLY A 160 2.48 -7.13 3.71
CA GLY A 160 3.69 -7.23 2.88
C GLY A 160 3.43 -7.96 1.56
N ARG A 161 2.71 -9.09 1.60
CA ARG A 161 2.31 -9.83 0.40
C ARG A 161 1.42 -9.01 -0.52
N GLU A 162 0.43 -8.31 0.02
CA GLU A 162 -0.47 -7.48 -0.78
C GLU A 162 0.26 -6.28 -1.41
N LEU A 163 1.24 -5.69 -0.71
CA LEU A 163 2.12 -4.66 -1.27
C LEU A 163 3.00 -5.21 -2.40
N ALA A 164 3.59 -6.40 -2.23
CA ALA A 164 4.36 -7.05 -3.30
C ALA A 164 3.51 -7.31 -4.55
N ALA A 165 2.25 -7.71 -4.36
CA ALA A 165 1.29 -7.88 -5.45
C ALA A 165 0.98 -6.56 -6.18
N LEU A 166 0.98 -5.42 -5.50
CA LEU A 166 0.83 -4.10 -6.15
C LEU A 166 2.03 -3.75 -7.05
N ALA A 167 3.24 -4.19 -6.70
CA ALA A 167 4.44 -3.99 -7.52
C ALA A 167 4.50 -4.90 -8.77
N GLY A 168 3.51 -5.79 -8.97
CA GLY A 168 3.52 -6.77 -10.06
C GLY A 168 4.37 -8.01 -9.78
N GLY A 169 4.86 -8.17 -8.53
CA GLY A 169 5.61 -9.34 -8.09
C GLY A 169 4.72 -10.39 -7.43
N GLY A 170 4.52 -11.53 -8.09
CA GLY A 170 4.12 -12.78 -7.45
C GLY A 170 5.26 -13.42 -6.65
N GLY A 171 6.07 -12.60 -5.96
CA GLY A 171 7.25 -13.02 -5.20
C GLY A 171 6.87 -13.33 -3.77
N ASP A 172 7.40 -14.45 -3.26
CA ASP A 172 7.25 -14.85 -1.87
C ASP A 172 7.57 -13.68 -0.92
N PRO A 173 6.86 -13.57 0.22
CA PRO A 173 7.25 -12.62 1.26
C PRO A 173 8.73 -12.85 1.61
N PRO A 174 9.51 -11.80 1.97
CA PRO A 174 10.86 -12.00 2.45
C PRO A 174 10.78 -13.03 3.59
N ALA A 175 11.39 -14.19 3.36
CA ALA A 175 11.41 -15.27 4.34
C ALA A 175 11.89 -14.63 5.64
N GLY A 176 11.02 -14.61 6.65
CA GLY A 176 11.42 -14.24 7.99
C GLY A 176 12.65 -15.07 8.31
N ASP A 177 13.72 -14.42 8.76
CA ASP A 177 14.97 -15.08 9.07
C ASP A 177 14.66 -16.33 9.94
N PRO A 178 14.90 -17.55 9.44
CA PRO A 178 14.62 -18.76 10.20
C PRO A 178 15.47 -18.83 11.49
N SER A 179 16.49 -17.98 11.63
CA SER A 179 17.26 -17.80 12.85
C SER A 179 16.52 -17.06 13.98
N LEU A 180 15.35 -16.46 13.73
CA LEU A 180 14.54 -15.74 14.73
C LEU A 180 13.26 -16.49 15.13
N ALA A 181 13.04 -17.69 14.59
CA ALA A 181 12.06 -18.59 15.17
C ALA A 181 12.47 -18.85 16.64
N PRO A 182 11.55 -18.71 17.61
CA PRO A 182 11.88 -19.03 18.99
C PRO A 182 12.40 -20.46 19.02
N ASP A 183 13.60 -20.60 19.60
CA ASP A 183 14.28 -21.88 19.81
C ASP A 183 13.22 -22.88 20.27
N ARG A 184 12.88 -23.84 19.41
CA ARG A 184 12.05 -24.97 19.83
C ARG A 184 12.93 -25.77 20.77
N ALA A 185 12.84 -25.46 22.06
CA ALA A 185 13.47 -26.22 23.11
C ALA A 185 13.03 -27.70 23.00
N PRO A 186 13.93 -28.66 23.32
CA PRO A 186 13.69 -30.09 23.16
C PRO A 186 12.56 -30.64 24.04
#